data_AF-A0A9P0KK49-F1
#
_entry.id   AF-A0A9P0KK49-F1
#
_cell.length_a   1.000
_cell.length_b   1.000
_cell.length_c   1.000
_cell.angle_alpha   90.00
_cell.angle_beta   90.00
_cell.angle_gamma   90.00
#
_symmetry.space_group_name_H-M   'P 1'
#
loop_
_entity.id
_entity.type
_entity.pdbx_description
1 polymer ?
#
loop_
_entity_poly.entity_id
_entity_poly.type
_entity_poly.pdbx_seq_one_letter_code
_entity_poly.pdbx_strand_id
1 'polypeptide(L)'
;MADFPRRMRDWLFNIMRDLADRQELTPHYLNLEREAESNMTRRWTNAAIWKFCELDGHPPDRSVSRHELFPIRAPLMSLEHCIAPFLDSCDIDDNHRITIKEWAKCLELQEDEIEDRCEEITEPDEGE
;
A
#
# COMPACT_ATOMS: atom_id res chain seq x y z
N MET A 1 12.78 2.27 -16.59
CA MET A 1 12.29 1.68 -15.32
C MET A 1 12.62 2.52 -14.09
N ALA A 2 13.71 3.31 -14.05
CA ALA A 2 14.10 4.11 -12.87
C ALA A 2 13.06 5.14 -12.36
N ASP A 3 12.07 5.52 -13.18
CA ASP A 3 10.99 6.44 -12.78
C ASP A 3 9.70 5.70 -12.36
N PHE A 4 9.70 4.37 -12.40
CA PHE A 4 8.52 3.59 -12.03
C PHE A 4 8.17 3.67 -10.54
N PRO A 5 9.12 3.54 -9.59
CA PRO A 5 8.82 3.72 -8.16
C PRO A 5 8.12 5.05 -7.84
N ARG A 6 8.58 6.14 -8.47
CA ARG A 6 8.02 7.49 -8.29
C ARG A 6 6.60 7.57 -8.79
N ARG A 7 6.36 7.11 -10.02
CA ARG A 7 5.02 7.07 -10.61
C ARG A 7 4.08 6.16 -9.83
N MET A 8 4.59 5.06 -9.26
CA MET A 8 3.81 4.15 -8.44
C MET A 8 3.32 4.83 -7.16
N ARG A 9 4.19 5.49 -6.38
CA ARG A 9 3.76 6.19 -5.15
C ARG A 9 2.81 7.37 -5.44
N ASP A 10 3.01 8.08 -6.54
CA ASP A 10 2.09 9.14 -6.98
C ASP A 10 0.73 8.55 -7.39
N TRP A 11 0.74 7.43 -8.10
CA TRP A 11 -0.46 6.72 -8.49
C TRP A 11 -1.25 6.22 -7.27
N LEU A 12 -0.57 5.60 -6.29
CA LEU A 12 -1.19 5.15 -5.04
C LEU A 12 -1.93 6.28 -4.31
N PHE A 13 -1.29 7.44 -4.20
CA PHE A 13 -1.92 8.61 -3.58
C PHE A 13 -3.16 9.08 -4.35
N ASN A 14 -3.10 9.13 -5.68
CA ASN A 14 -4.28 9.50 -6.49
C ASN A 14 -5.43 8.50 -6.34
N ILE A 15 -5.14 7.20 -6.26
CA ILE A 15 -6.18 6.19 -6.00
C ILE A 15 -6.78 6.40 -4.61
N MET A 16 -5.96 6.64 -3.58
CA MET A 16 -6.44 6.90 -2.22
C MET A 16 -7.38 8.12 -2.18
N ARG A 17 -7.00 9.22 -2.85
CA ARG A 17 -7.84 10.42 -2.97
C ARG A 17 -9.14 10.14 -3.70
N ASP A 18 -9.09 9.43 -4.83
CA ASP A 18 -10.28 9.09 -5.62
C ASP A 18 -11.26 8.21 -4.82
N LEU A 19 -10.76 7.30 -3.98
CA LEU A 19 -11.57 6.49 -3.07
C LEU A 19 -12.16 7.33 -1.93
N ALA A 20 -11.40 8.29 -1.39
CA ALA A 20 -11.89 9.23 -0.39
C ALA A 20 -13.05 10.09 -0.93
N ASP A 21 -12.92 10.61 -2.15
CA ASP A 21 -13.94 11.40 -2.84
C ASP A 21 -15.24 10.59 -3.07
N ARG A 22 -15.10 9.28 -3.33
CA ARG A 22 -16.23 8.35 -3.50
C ARG A 22 -16.79 7.81 -2.20
N GLN A 23 -16.22 8.18 -1.05
CA GLN A 23 -16.59 7.68 0.27
C GLN A 23 -16.43 6.16 0.40
N GLU A 24 -15.40 5.61 -0.26
CA GLU A 24 -15.08 4.16 -0.25
C GLU A 24 -13.98 3.81 0.77
N LEU A 25 -13.35 4.80 1.42
CA LEU A 25 -12.39 4.57 2.51
C LEU A 25 -13.07 4.43 3.87
N THR A 26 -12.52 3.58 4.74
CA THR A 26 -12.91 3.53 6.15
C THR A 26 -12.56 4.85 6.86
N PRO A 27 -13.21 5.18 7.99
CA PRO A 27 -12.89 6.40 8.74
C PRO A 27 -11.41 6.52 9.13
N HIS A 28 -10.75 5.39 9.41
CA HIS A 28 -9.32 5.33 9.71
C HIS A 28 -8.48 5.78 8.51
N TYR A 29 -8.70 5.17 7.34
CA TYR A 29 -7.96 5.51 6.11
C TYR A 29 -8.30 6.90 5.57
N LEU A 30 -9.53 7.39 5.80
CA LEU A 30 -9.90 8.78 5.47
C LEU A 30 -9.10 9.81 6.28
N ASN A 31 -8.78 9.53 7.54
CA ASN A 31 -7.90 10.41 8.32
C ASN A 31 -6.47 10.41 7.78
N LEU A 32 -5.96 9.24 7.37
CA LEU A 32 -4.65 9.12 6.73
C LEU A 32 -4.57 9.91 5.42
N GLU A 33 -5.64 9.88 4.61
CA GLU A 33 -5.73 10.67 3.38
C GLU A 33 -5.70 12.18 3.69
N ARG A 34 -6.45 12.66 4.68
CA ARG A 34 -6.48 14.08 5.07
C ARG A 34 -5.12 14.57 5.58
N GLU A 35 -4.40 13.73 6.34
CA GLU A 35 -3.02 13.99 6.72
C GLU A 35 -2.11 14.08 5.48
N ALA A 36 -2.32 13.22 4.49
CA ALA A 36 -1.56 13.17 3.25
C ALA A 36 -1.76 14.42 2.36
N GLU A 37 -2.97 15.00 2.34
CA GLU A 37 -3.24 16.27 1.64
C GLU A 37 -2.66 17.49 2.36
N SER A 38 -2.66 17.48 3.71
CA SER A 38 -2.19 18.62 4.50
C SER A 38 -0.68 18.63 4.73
N ASN A 39 0.01 17.48 4.63
CA ASN A 39 1.44 17.36 4.88
C ASN A 39 2.16 16.60 3.76
N MET A 40 2.95 17.33 2.96
CA MET A 40 3.74 16.77 1.86
C MET A 40 4.74 15.69 2.29
N THR A 41 5.24 15.70 3.54
CA THR A 41 6.15 14.63 4.01
C THR A 41 5.40 13.33 4.29
N ARG A 42 4.11 13.41 4.61
CA ARG A 42 3.25 12.24 4.87
C ARG A 42 2.47 11.79 3.63
N ARG A 43 2.41 12.61 2.57
CA ARG A 43 1.62 12.36 1.35
C ARG A 43 1.79 10.94 0.81
N TRP A 44 3.02 10.56 0.50
CA TRP A 44 3.30 9.26 -0.10
C TRP A 44 3.35 8.14 0.94
N THR A 45 3.82 8.44 2.15
CA THR A 45 3.94 7.47 3.24
C THR A 45 2.57 6.96 3.68
N ASN A 46 1.59 7.84 3.87
CA ASN A 46 0.24 7.44 4.26
C ASN A 46 -0.46 6.64 3.15
N ALA A 47 -0.30 7.02 1.89
CA ALA A 47 -0.83 6.26 0.77
C ALA A 47 -0.17 4.87 0.64
N ALA A 48 1.14 4.79 0.88
CA ALA A 48 1.87 3.53 0.89
C ALA A 48 1.42 2.60 2.03
N ILE A 49 1.20 3.15 3.23
CA ILE A 49 0.68 2.41 4.40
C ILE A 49 -0.72 1.89 4.10
N TRP A 50 -1.64 2.76 3.68
CA TRP A 50 -3.01 2.34 3.33
C TRP A 50 -3.00 1.19 2.32
N LYS A 51 -2.24 1.34 1.23
CA LYS A 51 -2.20 0.30 0.21
C LYS A 51 -1.61 -1.00 0.73
N PHE A 52 -0.56 -0.93 1.56
CA PHE A 52 0.02 -2.12 2.18
C PHE A 52 -1.02 -2.84 3.04
N CYS A 53 -1.72 -2.12 3.90
CA CYS A 53 -2.75 -2.69 4.78
C CYS A 53 -3.94 -3.27 4.03
N GLU A 54 -4.30 -2.70 2.87
CA GLU A 54 -5.35 -3.30 2.03
C GLU A 54 -4.90 -4.59 1.33
N LEU A 55 -3.60 -4.76 1.11
CA LEU A 55 -3.04 -5.96 0.49
C LEU A 55 -2.76 -7.05 1.52
N ASP A 56 -2.26 -6.69 2.71
CA ASP A 56 -2.08 -7.59 3.86
C ASP A 56 -3.46 -7.99 4.38
N GLY A 57 -4.03 -8.99 3.70
CA GLY A 57 -5.42 -9.38 3.83
C GLY A 57 -5.65 -10.22 5.09
N HIS A 58 -6.64 -11.11 5.05
CA HIS A 58 -6.90 -12.00 6.18
C HIS A 58 -6.25 -13.38 5.99
N PRO A 59 -5.50 -13.89 6.99
CA PRO A 59 -5.14 -13.22 8.25
C PRO A 59 -4.00 -12.20 8.05
N PRO A 60 -4.03 -11.03 8.72
CA PRO A 60 -2.96 -10.05 8.60
C PRO A 60 -1.70 -10.60 9.24
N ASP A 61 -0.65 -10.78 8.45
CA ASP A 61 0.62 -11.35 8.88
C ASP A 61 1.78 -10.35 8.81
N ARG A 62 1.47 -9.07 8.55
CA ARG A 62 2.40 -7.96 8.37
C ARG A 62 3.34 -8.16 7.18
N SER A 63 2.90 -8.95 6.20
CA SER A 63 3.61 -9.19 4.96
C SER A 63 2.63 -9.37 3.82
N VAL A 64 2.98 -8.90 2.64
CA VAL A 64 2.15 -9.09 1.44
C VAL A 64 2.73 -10.24 0.62
N SER A 65 1.98 -11.33 0.51
CA SER A 65 2.35 -12.49 -0.30
C SER A 65 2.11 -12.24 -1.80
N ARG A 66 2.71 -13.09 -2.66
CA ARG A 66 2.46 -13.05 -4.12
C ARG A 66 0.98 -13.16 -4.50
N HIS A 67 0.16 -13.87 -3.71
CA HIS A 67 -1.27 -14.00 -3.98
C HIS A 67 -2.03 -12.72 -3.65
N GLU A 68 -1.64 -12.03 -2.58
CA GLU A 68 -2.22 -10.75 -2.17
C GLU A 68 -1.85 -9.61 -3.11
N LEU A 69 -0.73 -9.72 -3.84
CA LEU A 69 -0.39 -8.79 -4.92
C LEU A 69 -1.27 -8.92 -6.15
N PHE A 70 -2.11 -9.95 -6.25
CA PHE A 70 -2.93 -10.21 -7.44
C PHE A 70 -3.80 -9.02 -7.88
N PRO A 71 -4.49 -8.27 -7.00
CA PRO A 71 -5.30 -7.12 -7.40
C PRO A 71 -4.48 -5.99 -8.06
N ILE A 72 -3.21 -5.82 -7.70
CA ILE A 72 -2.30 -4.82 -8.30
C ILE A 72 -1.62 -5.38 -9.55
N ARG A 73 -1.41 -6.70 -9.61
CA ARG A 73 -0.89 -7.41 -10.78
C ARG A 73 -1.96 -7.63 -11.86
N ALA A 74 -3.25 -7.56 -11.52
CA ALA A 74 -4.35 -7.77 -12.45
C ALA A 74 -4.39 -6.66 -13.51
N PRO A 75 -4.83 -6.97 -14.75
CA PRO A 75 -4.66 -6.08 -15.89
C PRO A 75 -5.71 -4.97 -15.89
N LEU A 76 -5.47 -3.92 -15.10
CA LEU A 76 -6.11 -2.62 -15.25
C LEU A 76 -5.05 -1.63 -15.74
N MET A 77 -4.89 -1.58 -17.07
CA MET A 77 -4.11 -0.62 -17.87
C MET A 77 -2.65 -0.96 -18.26
N SER A 78 -2.23 -0.31 -19.34
CA SER A 78 -1.02 -0.36 -20.20
C SER A 78 0.38 -0.39 -19.54
N LEU A 79 0.49 -0.64 -18.24
CA LEU A 79 1.73 -0.69 -17.45
C LEU A 79 2.04 -2.09 -16.88
N GLU A 80 1.29 -3.12 -17.27
CA GLU A 80 1.45 -4.52 -16.83
C GLU A 80 2.91 -5.02 -16.87
N HIS A 81 3.64 -4.70 -17.95
CA HIS A 81 5.03 -5.13 -18.14
C HIS A 81 6.04 -4.45 -17.19
N CYS A 82 5.64 -3.43 -16.45
CA CYS A 82 6.48 -2.73 -15.46
C CYS A 82 6.11 -3.08 -14.02
N ILE A 83 4.85 -3.40 -13.75
CA ILE A 83 4.35 -3.68 -12.38
C ILE A 83 4.95 -4.98 -11.83
N ALA A 84 4.88 -6.07 -12.59
CA ALA A 84 5.36 -7.37 -12.10
C ALA A 84 6.87 -7.36 -11.79
N PRO A 85 7.78 -6.93 -12.70
CA PRO A 85 9.21 -6.84 -12.40
C PRO A 85 9.53 -5.87 -11.26
N PHE A 86 8.75 -4.81 -11.11
CA PHE A 86 8.91 -3.88 -9.99
C PHE A 86 8.56 -4.56 -8.66
N LEU A 87 7.40 -5.21 -8.56
CA LEU A 87 6.98 -5.91 -7.34
C LEU A 87 7.95 -7.05 -6.99
N ASP A 88 8.44 -7.78 -7.99
CA ASP A 88 9.47 -8.81 -7.76
C ASP A 88 10.78 -8.21 -7.24
N SER A 89 11.13 -6.97 -7.64
CA SER A 89 12.30 -6.27 -7.11
C SER A 89 12.15 -5.73 -5.69
N CYS A 90 10.93 -5.72 -5.15
CA CYS A 90 10.66 -5.28 -3.78
C CYS A 90 10.96 -6.37 -2.74
N ASP A 91 10.94 -7.64 -3.13
CA ASP A 91 11.29 -8.79 -2.29
C ASP A 91 12.82 -8.92 -2.24
N ILE A 92 13.46 -8.29 -1.25
CA ILE A 92 14.92 -8.12 -1.23
C ILE A 92 15.62 -9.40 -0.79
N ASP A 93 14.96 -10.17 0.08
CA ASP A 93 15.47 -11.43 0.59
C ASP A 93 14.96 -12.67 -0.18
N ASP A 94 14.16 -12.46 -1.23
CA ASP A 94 13.58 -13.46 -2.14
C ASP A 94 12.76 -14.54 -1.40
N ASN A 95 12.06 -14.13 -0.32
CA ASN A 95 11.25 -15.02 0.49
C ASN A 95 9.79 -15.14 -0.01
N HIS A 96 9.47 -14.47 -1.12
CA HIS A 96 8.16 -14.39 -1.77
C HIS A 96 7.09 -13.62 -0.98
N ARG A 97 7.52 -12.75 -0.08
CA ARG A 97 6.70 -11.83 0.70
C ARG A 97 7.34 -10.46 0.70
N ILE A 98 6.52 -9.41 0.87
CA ILE A 98 6.99 -8.04 0.96
C ILE A 98 6.58 -7.51 2.33
N THR A 99 7.55 -7.14 3.15
CA THR A 99 7.31 -6.44 4.41
C THR A 99 7.04 -4.95 4.19
N ILE A 100 6.47 -4.26 5.18
CA ILE A 100 6.23 -2.81 5.10
C ILE A 100 7.52 -2.00 4.83
N LYS A 101 8.66 -2.48 5.35
CA LYS A 101 9.96 -1.85 5.16
C LYS A 101 10.48 -2.02 3.75
N GLU A 102 10.36 -3.23 3.20
CA GLU A 102 10.68 -3.50 1.80
C GLU A 102 9.80 -2.70 0.87
N TRP A 103 8.49 -2.64 1.15
CA TRP A 103 7.53 -1.82 0.42
C TRP A 103 7.91 -0.34 0.41
N ALA A 104 8.24 0.25 1.57
CA ALA A 104 8.71 1.63 1.66
C ALA A 104 9.97 1.87 0.83
N LYS A 105 10.98 1.03 1.01
CA LYS A 105 12.25 1.14 0.29
C LYS A 105 12.05 1.04 -1.22
N CYS A 106 11.16 0.14 -1.65
CA CYS A 106 10.83 -0.07 -3.05
C CYS A 106 10.13 1.14 -3.68
N LEU A 107 9.34 1.87 -2.89
CA LEU A 107 8.70 3.13 -3.29
C LEU A 107 9.61 4.36 -3.13
N GLU A 108 10.88 4.18 -2.76
CA GLU A 108 11.86 5.23 -2.43
C GLU A 108 11.42 6.13 -1.27
N LEU A 109 10.76 5.55 -0.27
CA LEU A 109 10.38 6.21 0.97
C LEU A 109 11.42 5.92 2.06
N GLN A 110 11.50 6.79 3.06
CA GLN A 110 12.36 6.57 4.22
C GLN A 110 11.73 5.52 5.15
N GLU A 111 12.48 4.45 5.44
CA GLU A 111 12.00 3.33 6.26
C GLU A 111 11.68 3.72 7.70
N ASP A 112 12.29 4.79 8.22
CA ASP A 112 12.03 5.36 9.55
C ASP A 112 10.78 6.24 9.60
N GLU A 113 10.27 6.67 8.45
CA GLU A 113 9.02 7.44 8.36
C GLU A 113 7.79 6.54 8.22
N ILE A 114 7.98 5.27 7.81
CA ILE A 114 6.89 4.30 7.65
C ILE A 114 6.64 3.56 8.96
N GLU A 115 5.41 3.68 9.45
CA GLU A 115 4.93 2.95 10.62
C GLU A 115 3.76 2.06 10.21
N ASP A 116 3.66 0.87 10.81
CA ASP A 116 2.50 0.01 10.66
C ASP A 116 1.31 0.66 11.37
N ARG A 117 0.50 1.39 10.59
CA ARG A 117 -0.74 2.05 11.03
C ARG A 117 -1.96 1.40 10.37
N CYS A 118 -1.96 0.08 10.21
CA CYS A 118 -3.14 -0.62 9.70
C CYS A 118 -4.33 -0.49 10.67
N GLU A 119 -5.54 -0.50 10.12
CA GLU A 119 -6.75 -0.55 10.95
C GLU A 119 -6.78 -1.90 11.67
N GLU A 120 -6.83 -1.90 13.00
CA GLU A 120 -7.02 -3.14 13.76
C GLU A 120 -8.42 -3.67 13.43
N ILE A 121 -8.50 -4.78 12.70
CA ILE A 121 -9.76 -5.49 12.49
C ILE A 121 -10.14 -6.10 13.83
N THR A 122 -10.91 -5.37 14.64
CA THR A 122 -11.66 -5.98 15.73
C THR A 122 -12.66 -6.93 15.09
N GLU A 123 -12.41 -8.23 15.19
CA GLU A 123 -13.44 -9.22 14.89
C GLU A 123 -14.70 -8.80 15.65
N PRO A 124 -15.87 -8.66 15.00
CA PRO A 124 -17.10 -8.51 15.74
C PRO A 124 -17.20 -9.75 16.62
N ASP A 125 -17.25 -9.54 17.93
CA ASP A 125 -17.57 -10.54 18.94
C ASP A 125 -18.73 -11.40 18.41
N GLU A 126 -18.44 -12.64 18.00
CA GLU A 126 -19.45 -13.66 17.77
C GLU A 126 -20.03 -14.03 19.14
N GLY A 127 -20.78 -13.10 19.71
CA GLY A 127 -21.60 -13.29 20.89
C GLY A 127 -22.91 -13.95 20.48
N GLU A 128 -22.99 -15.27 20.66
CA GLU A 128 -24.26 -15.98 20.92
C GLU A 128 -24.10 -16.96 22.09
#